data_AF-A0A6V7WYF5-F1
#
_entry.id   AF-A0A6V7WYF5-F1
#
_cell.length_a   1.000
_cell.length_b   1.000
_cell.length_c   1.000
_cell.angle_alpha   90.00
_cell.angle_beta   90.00
_cell.angle_gamma   90.00
#
_symmetry.space_group_name_H-M   'P 1'
#
loop_
_entity.id
_entity.type
_entity.pdbx_description
1 polymer ?
#
loop_
_entity_poly.entity_id
_entity_poly.type
_entity_poly.pdbx_seq_one_letter_code
_entity_poly.pdbx_strand_id
1 'polypeptide(L)'
;MNNIPSIPQVGNVEGMLKNKILKNKACSDETLFVGILNAVFRKFGQIISIHPWLFIGASLLLTIFCSLKIPFTKMTNDVADFTPYGARARKESGVYEAFFSNKGDPVVLFVLITAKRKGGNMLGVHELEDTVQLLNIVNDQYKVEDIQKNNNLSFSDFCDNFCTINEPVRHFHSGLLLERNFGNSSLDHIDLGYPITTVLGRQLHMDPHFLVLKLLFLLTKQIKIILK
;
A
#
# COMPACT_ATOMS: atom_id res chain seq x y z
N MET A 1 88.96 43.16 -32.54
CA MET A 1 87.74 43.74 -31.93
C MET A 1 86.67 43.74 -33.00
N ASN A 2 85.67 42.88 -32.80
CA ASN A 2 84.65 42.49 -33.78
C ASN A 2 83.48 43.49 -33.74
N ASN A 3 82.95 43.87 -34.90
CA ASN A 3 81.61 44.46 -35.02
C ASN A 3 80.86 43.74 -36.14
N ILE A 4 79.83 42.99 -35.74
CA ILE A 4 78.85 42.30 -36.58
C ILE A 4 77.61 43.20 -36.67
N PRO A 5 77.01 43.43 -37.85
CA PRO A 5 75.73 44.11 -37.95
C PRO A 5 74.54 43.15 -37.74
N SER A 6 73.52 43.65 -37.06
CA SER A 6 72.30 42.96 -36.61
C SER A 6 71.20 42.86 -37.68
N ILE A 7 70.46 41.76 -37.64
CA ILE A 7 69.33 41.37 -38.50
C ILE A 7 68.00 41.91 -37.92
N PRO A 8 66.99 42.29 -38.74
CA PRO A 8 65.71 42.81 -38.23
C PRO A 8 64.77 41.72 -37.68
N GLN A 9 63.95 42.13 -36.71
CA GLN A 9 63.05 41.32 -35.89
C GLN A 9 61.85 40.73 -36.68
N VAL A 10 61.72 39.41 -36.69
CA VAL A 10 60.54 38.65 -37.15
C VAL A 10 59.53 38.58 -36.00
N GLY A 11 58.66 39.58 -35.89
CA GLY A 11 57.79 39.79 -34.72
C GLY A 11 56.29 39.87 -34.98
N ASN A 12 55.76 39.47 -36.15
CA ASN A 12 54.34 39.67 -36.45
C ASN A 12 53.60 38.49 -37.11
N VAL A 13 54.27 37.36 -37.35
CA VAL A 13 53.62 36.20 -37.99
C VAL A 13 53.10 35.21 -36.94
N GLU A 14 53.80 35.02 -35.82
CA GLU A 14 53.42 34.07 -34.76
C GLU A 14 52.13 34.45 -34.02
N GLY A 15 51.88 35.75 -33.80
CA GLY A 15 50.68 36.22 -33.11
C GLY A 15 49.40 36.04 -33.94
N MET A 16 49.46 36.32 -35.25
CA MET A 16 48.35 36.05 -36.16
C MET A 16 48.14 34.55 -36.37
N LEU A 17 49.21 33.75 -36.42
CA LEU A 17 49.11 32.30 -36.55
C LEU A 17 48.51 31.67 -35.27
N LYS A 18 48.92 32.10 -34.07
CA LYS A 18 48.32 31.64 -32.80
C LYS A 18 46.84 32.01 -32.68
N ASN A 19 46.44 33.21 -33.08
CA ASN A 19 45.02 33.59 -33.07
C ASN A 19 44.21 32.82 -34.13
N LYS A 20 44.78 32.54 -35.30
CA LYS A 20 44.13 31.73 -36.34
C LYS A 20 44.06 30.25 -35.95
N ILE A 21 45.09 29.72 -35.30
CA ILE A 21 45.15 28.34 -34.77
C ILE A 21 44.25 28.17 -33.55
N LEU A 22 44.18 29.13 -32.62
CA LEU A 22 43.25 29.09 -31.48
C LEU A 22 41.79 29.22 -31.94
N LYS A 23 41.52 30.06 -32.95
CA LYS A 23 40.18 30.19 -33.55
C LYS A 23 39.78 28.92 -34.33
N ASN A 24 40.73 28.22 -34.95
CA ASN A 24 40.49 26.94 -35.61
C ASN A 24 40.43 25.75 -34.64
N LYS A 25 41.16 25.77 -33.51
CA LYS A 25 41.19 24.69 -32.51
C LYS A 25 39.98 24.73 -31.56
N ALA A 26 39.31 25.87 -31.44
CA ALA A 26 37.98 25.97 -30.82
C ALA A 26 36.86 25.39 -31.72
N CYS A 27 37.16 25.11 -32.99
CA CYS A 27 36.31 24.30 -33.86
C CYS A 27 36.67 22.81 -33.64
N SER A 28 36.48 22.36 -32.40
CA SER A 28 36.31 20.94 -32.09
C SER A 28 35.22 20.39 -33.02
N ASP A 29 35.40 19.19 -33.56
CA ASP A 29 34.47 18.44 -34.43
C ASP A 29 33.01 18.48 -33.91
N GLU A 30 32.33 19.59 -34.12
CA GLU A 30 30.90 19.67 -33.92
C GLU A 30 30.31 18.90 -35.09
N THR A 31 29.80 17.70 -34.81
CA THR A 31 28.99 16.97 -35.77
C THR A 31 27.95 17.93 -36.36
N LEU A 32 27.66 17.80 -37.65
CA LEU A 32 26.71 18.66 -38.37
C LEU A 32 25.39 18.84 -37.59
N PHE A 33 24.96 17.78 -36.89
CA PHE A 33 23.82 17.79 -35.98
C PHE A 33 23.97 18.81 -34.83
N VAL A 34 25.10 18.82 -34.11
CA VAL A 34 25.37 19.74 -33.01
C VAL A 34 25.45 21.18 -33.51
N GLY A 35 26.09 21.42 -34.66
CA GLY A 35 26.15 22.76 -35.26
C GLY A 35 24.77 23.32 -35.64
N ILE A 36 23.90 22.49 -36.23
CA ILE A 36 22.51 22.86 -36.54
C ILE A 36 21.71 23.13 -35.26
N LEU A 37 21.84 22.26 -34.26
CA LEU A 37 21.17 22.40 -32.97
C LEU A 37 21.56 23.72 -32.28
N ASN A 38 22.86 24.04 -32.25
CA ASN A 38 23.39 25.29 -31.71
C ASN A 38 22.89 26.51 -32.48
N ALA A 39 22.80 26.43 -33.81
CA ALA A 39 22.26 27.52 -34.63
C ALA A 39 20.77 27.77 -34.34
N VAL A 40 19.98 26.69 -34.19
CA VAL A 40 18.56 26.75 -33.85
C VAL A 40 18.36 27.35 -32.46
N PHE A 41 19.07 26.86 -31.44
CA PHE A 41 18.98 27.42 -30.09
C PHE A 41 19.44 28.88 -30.01
N ARG A 42 20.50 29.26 -30.74
CA ARG A 42 20.95 30.65 -30.79
C ARG A 42 19.89 31.56 -31.42
N LYS A 43 19.19 31.08 -32.46
CA LYS A 43 18.07 31.81 -33.08
C LYS A 43 16.88 31.95 -32.12
N PHE A 44 16.50 30.88 -31.43
CA PHE A 44 15.44 30.95 -30.41
C PHE A 44 15.82 31.89 -29.26
N GLY A 45 17.05 31.82 -28.75
CA GLY A 45 17.53 32.70 -27.69
C GLY A 45 17.52 34.17 -28.09
N GLN A 46 17.91 34.48 -29.34
CA GLN A 46 17.81 35.85 -29.88
C GLN A 46 16.34 36.34 -29.93
N ILE A 47 15.42 35.50 -30.39
CA ILE A 47 13.98 35.84 -30.46
C ILE A 47 13.39 36.08 -29.06
N ILE A 48 13.73 35.22 -28.09
CA ILE A 48 13.26 35.33 -26.71
C ILE A 48 13.84 36.59 -26.04
N SER A 49 15.10 36.91 -26.30
CA SER A 49 15.77 38.09 -25.72
C SER A 49 15.23 39.41 -26.26
N ILE A 50 14.68 39.46 -27.48
CA ILE A 50 14.08 40.67 -28.05
C ILE A 50 12.70 40.96 -27.43
N HIS A 51 11.94 39.91 -27.09
CA HIS A 51 10.58 40.04 -26.53
C HIS A 51 10.37 39.21 -25.25
N PRO A 52 11.12 39.47 -24.16
CA PRO A 52 11.11 38.63 -22.96
C PRO A 52 9.74 38.58 -22.27
N TRP A 53 9.03 39.71 -22.20
CA TRP A 53 7.72 39.81 -21.54
C TRP A 53 6.64 38.96 -22.21
N LEU A 54 6.68 38.80 -23.54
CA LEU A 54 5.71 37.96 -24.26
C LEU A 54 5.87 36.48 -23.89
N PHE A 55 7.10 35.99 -23.80
CA PHE A 55 7.37 34.59 -23.45
C PHE A 55 7.09 34.29 -21.97
N ILE A 56 7.37 35.26 -21.08
CA ILE A 56 7.01 35.14 -19.65
C ILE A 56 5.48 35.11 -19.48
N GLY A 57 4.77 36.02 -20.16
CA GLY A 57 3.30 36.04 -20.12
C GLY A 57 2.70 34.75 -20.69
N ALA A 58 3.22 34.26 -21.83
CA ALA A 58 2.75 33.04 -22.47
C ALA A 58 2.98 31.78 -21.60
N SER A 59 4.17 31.64 -20.99
CA SER A 59 4.46 30.50 -20.11
C SER A 59 3.64 30.54 -18.81
N LEU A 60 3.39 31.73 -18.27
CA LEU A 60 2.52 31.93 -17.11
C LEU A 60 1.07 31.57 -17.44
N LEU A 61 0.54 32.06 -18.57
CA LEU A 61 -0.81 31.72 -19.05
C LEU A 61 -0.98 30.22 -19.27
N LEU A 62 0.02 29.58 -19.89
CA LEU A 62 0.02 28.13 -20.09
C LEU A 62 0.02 27.38 -18.75
N THR A 63 0.84 27.84 -17.79
CA THR A 63 0.90 27.23 -16.45
C THR A 63 -0.43 27.37 -15.72
N ILE A 64 -1.06 28.54 -15.78
CA ILE A 64 -2.39 28.79 -15.20
C ILE A 64 -3.42 27.86 -15.87
N PHE A 65 -3.43 27.78 -17.19
CA PHE A 65 -4.36 26.93 -17.94
C PHE A 65 -4.20 25.44 -17.57
N CYS A 66 -2.97 24.94 -17.45
CA CYS A 66 -2.71 23.58 -16.99
C CYS A 66 -3.12 23.38 -15.52
N SER A 67 -2.87 24.38 -14.67
CA SER A 67 -3.21 24.33 -13.23
C SER A 67 -4.70 24.38 -12.96
N LEU A 68 -5.49 25.00 -13.86
CA LEU A 68 -6.96 25.05 -13.75
C LEU A 68 -7.58 23.64 -13.72
N LYS A 69 -6.91 22.62 -14.26
CA LYS A 69 -7.40 21.23 -14.21
C LYS A 69 -7.24 20.55 -12.84
N ILE A 70 -6.29 21.00 -12.02
CA ILE A 70 -5.98 20.41 -10.71
C ILE A 70 -7.22 20.33 -9.79
N PRO A 71 -8.02 21.39 -9.58
CA PRO A 71 -9.20 21.31 -8.71
C PRO A 71 -10.31 20.41 -9.25
N PHE A 72 -10.29 20.08 -10.56
CA PHE A 72 -11.27 19.17 -11.17
C PHE A 72 -10.80 17.72 -11.20
N THR A 73 -9.56 17.44 -10.81
CA THR A 73 -9.04 16.07 -10.72
C THR A 73 -9.60 15.43 -9.45
N LYS A 74 -10.40 14.39 -9.62
CA LYS A 74 -10.91 13.59 -8.50
C LYS A 74 -9.74 12.81 -7.88
N MET A 75 -9.59 12.91 -6.56
CA MET A 75 -8.66 12.07 -5.81
C MET A 75 -9.35 10.73 -5.52
N THR A 76 -8.78 9.63 -6.02
CA THR A 76 -9.15 8.27 -5.62
C THR A 76 -8.23 7.84 -4.48
N ASN A 77 -8.77 7.16 -3.47
CA ASN A 77 -8.01 6.55 -2.39
C ASN A 77 -8.41 5.07 -2.30
N ASP A 78 -8.25 4.37 -3.41
CA ASP A 78 -8.53 2.95 -3.51
C ASP A 78 -7.22 2.18 -3.30
N VAL A 79 -7.19 1.26 -2.34
CA VAL A 79 -6.03 0.40 -2.08
C VAL A 79 -5.73 -0.48 -3.29
N ALA A 80 -6.73 -0.78 -4.11
CA ALA A 80 -6.53 -1.57 -5.32
C ALA A 80 -5.65 -0.84 -6.35
N ASP A 81 -5.52 0.50 -6.31
CA ASP A 81 -4.70 1.29 -7.25
C ASP A 81 -3.20 0.93 -7.22
N PHE A 82 -2.72 0.26 -6.16
CA PHE A 82 -1.36 -0.29 -6.12
C PHE A 82 -1.16 -1.50 -7.05
N THR A 83 -2.25 -2.07 -7.58
CA THR A 83 -2.22 -3.21 -8.51
C THR A 83 -2.36 -2.71 -9.96
N PRO A 84 -1.43 -3.04 -10.87
CA PRO A 84 -1.44 -2.53 -12.23
C PRO A 84 -2.66 -3.03 -13.02
N TYR A 85 -3.15 -2.21 -13.96
CA TYR A 85 -4.38 -2.46 -14.73
C TYR A 85 -4.39 -3.80 -15.49
N GLY A 86 -3.23 -4.30 -15.92
CA GLY A 86 -3.09 -5.58 -16.64
C GLY A 86 -2.78 -6.78 -15.74
N ALA A 87 -2.78 -6.63 -14.41
CA ALA A 87 -2.45 -7.72 -13.50
C ALA A 87 -3.48 -8.85 -13.56
N ARG A 88 -3.00 -10.10 -13.51
CA ARG A 88 -3.86 -11.27 -13.34
C ARG A 88 -4.77 -11.15 -12.11
N ALA A 89 -4.26 -10.58 -11.01
CA ALA A 89 -5.03 -10.36 -9.78
C ALA A 89 -6.33 -9.57 -10.02
N ARG A 90 -6.31 -8.54 -10.87
CA ARG A 90 -7.53 -7.76 -11.21
C ARG A 90 -8.59 -8.61 -11.90
N LYS A 91 -8.16 -9.54 -12.78
CA LYS A 91 -9.08 -10.48 -13.44
C LYS A 91 -9.70 -11.45 -12.44
N GLU A 92 -8.89 -11.95 -11.49
CA GLU A 92 -9.37 -12.85 -10.44
C GLU A 92 -10.33 -12.14 -9.47
N SER A 93 -10.02 -10.90 -9.07
CA SER A 93 -10.94 -10.06 -8.28
C SER A 93 -12.27 -9.84 -9.00
N GLY A 94 -12.26 -9.53 -10.30
CA GLY A 94 -13.51 -9.36 -11.06
C GLY A 94 -14.35 -10.64 -11.16
N VAL A 95 -13.72 -11.82 -11.26
CA VAL A 95 -14.43 -13.11 -11.20
C VAL A 95 -14.98 -13.36 -9.80
N TYR A 96 -14.22 -13.04 -8.76
CA TYR A 96 -14.65 -13.16 -7.37
C TYR A 96 -15.87 -12.27 -7.07
N GLU A 97 -15.82 -10.99 -7.42
CA GLU A 97 -16.94 -10.04 -7.28
C GLU A 97 -18.20 -10.54 -8.01
N ALA A 98 -18.03 -11.04 -9.24
CA ALA A 98 -19.15 -11.59 -10.01
C ALA A 98 -19.74 -12.86 -9.39
N PHE A 99 -18.89 -13.73 -8.81
CA PHE A 99 -19.34 -14.97 -8.15
C PHE A 99 -20.13 -14.68 -6.88
N PHE A 100 -19.63 -13.78 -6.02
CA PHE A 100 -20.27 -13.44 -4.75
C PHE A 100 -21.34 -12.36 -4.88
N SER A 101 -21.62 -11.87 -6.09
CA SER A 101 -22.52 -10.72 -6.33
C SER A 101 -22.19 -9.49 -5.48
N ASN A 102 -20.92 -9.37 -5.09
CA ASN A 102 -20.42 -8.32 -4.22
C ASN A 102 -19.58 -7.34 -5.02
N LYS A 103 -19.75 -6.05 -4.74
CA LYS A 103 -18.98 -4.98 -5.37
C LYS A 103 -17.92 -4.46 -4.41
N GLY A 104 -16.68 -4.44 -4.86
CA GLY A 104 -15.55 -3.94 -4.10
C GLY A 104 -14.94 -4.98 -3.18
N ASP A 105 -13.87 -4.54 -2.51
CA ASP A 105 -13.10 -5.40 -1.63
C ASP A 105 -13.85 -5.70 -0.33
N PRO A 106 -13.86 -6.97 0.13
CA PRO A 106 -14.48 -7.32 1.40
C PRO A 106 -13.72 -6.66 2.55
N VAL A 107 -14.45 -5.92 3.39
CA VAL A 107 -13.90 -5.32 4.61
C VAL A 107 -14.03 -6.33 5.75
N VAL A 108 -12.90 -6.79 6.29
CA VAL A 108 -12.86 -7.75 7.40
C VAL A 108 -12.36 -7.06 8.67
N LEU A 109 -13.11 -7.20 9.76
CA LEU A 109 -12.73 -6.73 11.08
C LEU A 109 -12.17 -7.89 11.91
N PHE A 110 -10.93 -7.75 12.37
CA PHE A 110 -10.31 -8.72 13.28
C PHE A 110 -10.27 -8.17 14.70
N VAL A 111 -10.79 -8.96 15.65
CA VAL A 111 -10.70 -8.67 17.09
C VAL A 111 -9.85 -9.74 17.75
N LEU A 112 -8.66 -9.36 18.22
CA LEU A 112 -7.79 -10.26 18.96
C LEU A 112 -8.09 -10.15 20.45
N ILE A 113 -8.54 -11.26 21.05
CA ILE A 113 -8.88 -11.32 22.47
C ILE A 113 -7.80 -12.15 23.19
N THR A 114 -7.33 -11.64 24.33
CA THR A 114 -6.29 -12.29 25.14
C THR A 114 -6.69 -12.32 26.60
N ALA A 115 -6.13 -13.29 27.35
CA ALA A 115 -6.52 -13.51 28.73
C ALA A 115 -6.07 -12.31 29.59
N LYS A 116 -6.94 -11.86 30.49
CA LYS A 116 -6.67 -10.72 31.40
C LYS A 116 -5.40 -10.92 32.23
N ARG A 117 -5.11 -12.18 32.60
CA ARG A 117 -3.90 -12.55 33.37
C ARG A 117 -2.74 -12.83 32.41
N LYS A 118 -1.55 -12.31 32.74
CA LYS A 118 -0.32 -12.65 32.01
C LYS A 118 -0.06 -14.16 32.09
N GLY A 119 0.08 -14.80 30.93
CA GLY A 119 0.23 -16.27 30.83
C GLY A 119 -1.06 -17.04 31.09
N GLY A 120 -2.22 -16.37 31.13
CA GLY A 120 -3.52 -17.00 31.23
C GLY A 120 -3.92 -17.75 29.96
N ASN A 121 -4.83 -18.71 30.11
CA ASN A 121 -5.37 -19.49 29.01
C ASN A 121 -6.71 -18.89 28.55
N MET A 122 -6.86 -18.65 27.24
CA MET A 122 -8.12 -18.18 26.65
C MET A 122 -9.19 -19.26 26.53
N LEU A 123 -8.84 -20.55 26.68
CA LEU A 123 -9.78 -21.67 26.66
C LEU A 123 -10.48 -21.91 28.01
N GLY A 124 -10.33 -20.98 28.97
CA GLY A 124 -11.08 -21.03 30.22
C GLY A 124 -12.55 -20.66 30.02
N VAL A 125 -13.44 -21.21 30.86
CA VAL A 125 -14.89 -20.96 30.77
C VAL A 125 -15.21 -19.48 30.88
N HIS A 126 -14.63 -18.77 31.86
CA HIS A 126 -14.91 -17.35 32.07
C HIS A 126 -14.37 -16.48 30.93
N GLU A 127 -13.19 -16.80 30.41
CA GLU A 127 -12.59 -16.07 29.29
C GLU A 127 -13.39 -16.25 27.98
N LEU A 128 -13.91 -17.46 27.75
CA LEU A 128 -14.78 -17.74 26.61
C LEU A 128 -16.18 -17.14 26.79
N GLU A 129 -16.72 -17.13 28.00
CA GLU A 129 -17.99 -16.48 28.30
C GLU A 129 -17.93 -14.97 28.01
N ASP A 130 -16.88 -14.29 28.47
CA ASP A 130 -16.61 -12.88 28.13
C ASP A 130 -16.50 -12.68 26.60
N THR A 131 -15.87 -13.63 25.91
CA THR A 131 -15.73 -13.59 24.44
C THR A 131 -17.06 -13.75 23.72
N VAL A 132 -17.91 -14.68 24.15
CA VAL A 132 -19.25 -14.89 23.59
C VAL A 132 -20.15 -13.70 23.86
N GLN A 133 -20.06 -13.09 25.05
CA GLN A 133 -20.78 -11.84 25.34
C GLN A 133 -20.36 -10.72 24.39
N LEU A 134 -19.06 -10.55 24.13
CA LEU A 134 -18.58 -9.56 23.18
C LEU A 134 -19.10 -9.81 21.76
N LEU A 135 -19.12 -11.07 21.32
CA LEU A 135 -19.68 -11.45 20.02
C LEU A 135 -21.16 -11.07 19.91
N ASN A 136 -21.96 -11.28 20.97
CA ASN A 136 -23.37 -10.87 20.99
C ASN A 136 -23.54 -9.34 20.90
N ILE A 137 -22.71 -8.58 21.63
CA ILE A 137 -22.72 -7.12 21.60
C ILE A 137 -22.42 -6.62 20.18
N VAL A 138 -21.36 -7.14 19.55
CA VAL A 138 -20.95 -6.72 18.20
C VAL A 138 -21.98 -7.11 17.15
N ASN A 139 -22.61 -8.28 17.27
CA ASN A 139 -23.57 -8.77 16.29
C ASN A 139 -24.89 -7.98 16.31
N ASP A 140 -25.45 -7.77 17.51
CA ASP A 140 -26.85 -7.32 17.66
C ASP A 140 -26.98 -5.92 18.25
N GLN A 141 -26.09 -5.52 19.15
CA GLN A 141 -26.24 -4.29 19.94
C GLN A 141 -25.48 -3.11 19.35
N TYR A 142 -24.34 -3.37 18.71
CA TYR A 142 -23.57 -2.34 18.04
C TYR A 142 -24.26 -1.95 16.73
N LYS A 143 -24.70 -0.69 16.65
CA LYS A 143 -25.39 -0.15 15.49
C LYS A 143 -24.50 0.86 14.78
N VAL A 144 -24.41 0.70 13.47
CA VAL A 144 -23.72 1.60 12.56
C VAL A 144 -24.76 2.43 11.82
N GLU A 145 -24.53 3.74 11.73
CA GLU A 145 -25.40 4.65 11.00
C GLU A 145 -25.17 4.51 9.49
N ASP A 146 -26.24 4.17 8.76
CA ASP A 146 -26.27 4.22 7.31
C ASP A 146 -26.63 5.65 6.87
N ILE A 147 -25.62 6.40 6.43
CA ILE A 147 -25.75 7.79 5.95
C ILE A 147 -26.69 7.89 4.74
N GLN A 148 -26.81 6.84 3.92
CA GLN A 148 -27.63 6.85 2.70
C GLN A 148 -29.12 6.63 3.02
N LYS A 149 -29.41 5.74 3.99
CA LYS A 149 -30.79 5.38 4.37
C LYS A 149 -31.29 6.08 5.63
N ASN A 150 -30.43 6.87 6.29
CA ASN A 150 -30.70 7.55 7.56
C ASN A 150 -31.28 6.59 8.62
N ASN A 151 -30.70 5.39 8.72
CA ASN A 151 -31.14 4.35 9.64
C ASN A 151 -29.92 3.69 10.31
N ASN A 152 -30.13 3.12 11.48
CA ASN A 152 -29.11 2.43 12.25
C ASN A 152 -29.20 0.93 12.00
N LEU A 153 -28.16 0.36 11.40
CA LEU A 153 -28.07 -1.06 11.06
C LEU A 153 -27.15 -1.79 12.05
N SER A 154 -27.58 -2.94 12.55
CA SER A 154 -26.71 -3.86 13.28
C SER A 154 -25.80 -4.62 12.31
N PHE A 155 -24.75 -5.27 12.81
CA PHE A 155 -23.90 -6.13 11.97
C PHE A 155 -24.71 -7.21 11.25
N SER A 156 -25.70 -7.81 11.91
CA SER A 156 -26.58 -8.80 11.28
C SER A 156 -27.45 -8.24 10.14
N ASP A 157 -27.68 -6.92 10.08
CA ASP A 157 -28.53 -6.30 9.06
C ASP A 157 -27.76 -5.98 7.77
N PHE A 158 -26.47 -5.62 7.88
CA PHE A 158 -25.65 -5.26 6.72
C PHE A 158 -24.66 -6.35 6.31
N CYS A 159 -24.44 -7.37 7.15
CA CYS A 159 -23.60 -8.49 6.79
C CYS A 159 -24.27 -9.34 5.70
N ASP A 160 -23.56 -9.54 4.60
CA ASP A 160 -24.05 -10.30 3.45
C ASP A 160 -23.48 -11.73 3.45
N ASN A 161 -22.15 -11.87 3.61
CA ASN A 161 -21.46 -13.14 3.54
C ASN A 161 -20.75 -13.47 4.86
N PHE A 162 -20.80 -14.75 5.24
CA PHE A 162 -20.09 -15.30 6.42
C PHE A 162 -20.46 -14.65 7.76
N CYS A 163 -21.70 -14.21 7.94
CA CYS A 163 -22.15 -13.56 9.18
C CYS A 163 -22.06 -14.46 10.42
N THR A 164 -22.23 -15.76 10.22
CA THR A 164 -22.13 -16.78 11.27
C THR A 164 -20.73 -17.39 11.35
N ILE A 165 -19.70 -16.74 10.80
CA ILE A 165 -18.34 -17.30 10.79
C ILE A 165 -17.84 -17.60 12.20
N ASN A 166 -18.26 -16.83 13.21
CA ASN A 166 -17.82 -16.98 14.60
C ASN A 166 -18.66 -17.96 15.44
N GLU A 167 -19.66 -18.63 14.87
CA GLU A 167 -20.47 -19.63 15.60
C GLU A 167 -19.67 -20.79 16.22
N PRO A 168 -18.57 -21.29 15.61
CA PRO A 168 -17.76 -22.34 16.25
C PRO A 168 -17.25 -21.96 17.65
N VAL A 169 -16.99 -20.68 17.91
CA VAL A 169 -16.60 -20.19 19.25
C VAL A 169 -17.75 -20.34 20.25
N ARG A 170 -18.98 -20.02 19.84
CA ARG A 170 -20.18 -20.19 20.69
C ARG A 170 -20.45 -21.66 20.99
N HIS A 171 -20.32 -22.52 19.98
CA HIS A 171 -20.48 -23.96 20.12
C HIS A 171 -19.43 -24.58 21.05
N PHE A 172 -18.17 -24.16 20.94
CA PHE A 172 -17.11 -24.64 21.81
C PHE A 172 -17.31 -24.22 23.27
N HIS A 173 -17.67 -22.96 23.52
CA HIS A 173 -18.04 -22.51 24.87
C HIS A 173 -19.19 -23.34 25.45
N SER A 174 -20.23 -23.58 24.64
CA SER A 174 -21.39 -24.39 25.05
C SER A 174 -21.00 -25.84 25.35
N GLY A 175 -20.16 -26.44 24.50
CA GLY A 175 -19.63 -27.79 24.73
C GLY A 175 -18.78 -27.89 26.00
N LEU A 176 -17.94 -26.88 26.26
CA LEU A 176 -17.10 -26.80 27.46
C LEU A 176 -17.94 -26.70 28.74
N LEU A 177 -19.03 -25.93 28.69
CA LEU A 177 -19.96 -25.79 29.81
C LEU A 177 -20.69 -27.11 30.09
N LEU A 178 -21.08 -27.85 29.05
CA LEU A 178 -21.70 -29.18 29.19
C LEU A 178 -20.72 -30.21 29.77
N GLU A 179 -19.48 -30.25 29.27
CA GLU A 179 -18.43 -31.14 29.78
C GLU A 179 -18.16 -30.91 31.27
N ARG A 180 -18.08 -29.64 31.70
CA ARG A 180 -17.89 -29.30 33.12
C ARG A 180 -19.08 -29.65 34.01
N ASN A 181 -20.30 -29.46 33.53
CA ASN A 181 -21.50 -29.60 34.36
C ASN A 181 -21.98 -31.05 34.48
N PHE A 182 -21.85 -31.85 33.42
CA PHE A 182 -22.38 -33.22 33.36
C PHE A 182 -21.29 -34.29 33.43
N GLY A 183 -20.01 -33.92 33.30
CA GLY A 183 -18.88 -34.85 33.32
C GLY A 183 -18.86 -35.80 32.11
N ASN A 184 -17.76 -36.55 31.97
CA ASN A 184 -17.49 -37.39 30.80
C ASN A 184 -18.45 -38.59 30.64
N SER A 185 -19.25 -38.92 31.65
CA SER A 185 -20.00 -40.19 31.71
C SER A 185 -21.24 -40.26 30.80
N SER A 186 -21.60 -39.18 30.10
CA SER A 186 -22.81 -39.12 29.25
C SER A 186 -22.63 -38.28 27.99
N LEU A 187 -21.39 -38.00 27.58
CA LEU A 187 -21.06 -37.05 26.51
C LEU A 187 -20.28 -37.69 25.34
N ASP A 188 -20.67 -38.90 24.90
CA ASP A 188 -20.10 -39.57 23.71
C ASP A 188 -20.22 -38.75 22.40
N HIS A 189 -20.90 -37.61 22.43
CA HIS A 189 -21.13 -36.73 21.29
C HIS A 189 -20.48 -35.35 21.44
N ILE A 190 -19.64 -35.15 22.47
CA ILE A 190 -18.85 -33.93 22.67
C ILE A 190 -17.37 -34.30 22.74
N ASP A 191 -16.60 -33.76 21.80
CA ASP A 191 -15.14 -33.83 21.73
C ASP A 191 -14.59 -32.44 21.46
N LEU A 192 -13.94 -31.83 22.45
CA LEU A 192 -13.41 -30.47 22.40
C LEU A 192 -11.95 -30.43 21.95
N GLY A 193 -11.65 -31.11 20.84
CA GLY A 193 -10.34 -31.12 20.20
C GLY A 193 -10.03 -29.86 19.37
N TYR A 194 -8.73 -29.71 19.07
CA TYR A 194 -8.21 -28.83 18.01
C TYR A 194 -7.46 -29.72 17.00
N PRO A 195 -7.60 -29.53 15.68
CA PRO A 195 -8.26 -28.41 14.99
C PRO A 195 -9.77 -28.55 14.80
N ILE A 196 -10.29 -29.77 14.95
CA ILE A 196 -11.70 -30.09 14.78
C ILE A 196 -12.29 -30.43 16.14
N THR A 197 -13.39 -29.77 16.49
CA THR A 197 -14.22 -30.12 17.66
C THR A 197 -15.53 -30.70 17.17
N THR A 198 -16.02 -31.69 17.90
CA THR A 198 -17.36 -32.24 17.74
C THR A 198 -18.23 -31.75 18.88
N VAL A 199 -19.30 -31.01 18.57
CA VAL A 199 -20.32 -30.62 19.55
C VAL A 199 -21.66 -31.15 19.07
N LEU A 200 -22.29 -32.02 19.87
CA LEU A 200 -23.58 -32.66 19.53
C LEU A 200 -23.54 -33.40 18.17
N GLY A 201 -22.45 -34.11 17.90
CA GLY A 201 -22.26 -34.87 16.66
C GLY A 201 -21.98 -34.03 15.41
N ARG A 202 -21.81 -32.71 15.54
CA ARG A 202 -21.39 -31.81 14.45
C ARG A 202 -19.92 -31.48 14.58
N GLN A 203 -19.16 -31.72 13.52
CA GLN A 203 -17.76 -31.33 13.42
C GLN A 203 -17.64 -29.87 13.00
N LEU A 204 -16.83 -29.11 13.74
CA LEU A 204 -16.58 -27.69 13.55
C LEU A 204 -15.07 -27.44 13.48
N HIS A 205 -14.63 -26.64 12.52
CA HIS A 205 -13.24 -26.25 12.36
C HIS A 205 -12.92 -25.01 13.21
N MET A 206 -11.87 -25.10 14.02
CA MET A 206 -11.45 -24.07 14.98
C MET A 206 -10.23 -23.29 14.56
N ASP A 207 -9.54 -23.76 13.53
CA ASP A 207 -8.32 -23.16 12.99
C ASP A 207 -8.40 -21.65 12.73
N PRO A 208 -9.52 -21.11 12.19
CA PRO A 208 -9.59 -19.68 11.90
C PRO A 208 -9.91 -18.83 13.14
N HIS A 209 -10.35 -19.44 14.25
CA HIS A 209 -10.81 -18.71 15.44
C HIS A 209 -9.82 -18.78 16.61
N PHE A 210 -9.08 -19.88 16.74
CA PHE A 210 -8.16 -20.12 17.84
C PHE A 210 -6.71 -20.09 17.34
N LEU A 211 -5.99 -19.05 17.73
CA LEU A 211 -4.56 -18.93 17.47
C LEU A 211 -3.78 -19.55 18.62
N VAL A 212 -3.15 -20.70 18.37
CA VAL A 212 -2.27 -21.35 19.34
C VAL A 212 -0.92 -20.64 19.35
N LEU A 213 -0.75 -19.70 20.28
CA LEU A 213 0.53 -19.04 20.53
C LEU A 213 1.22 -19.71 21.72
N LYS A 214 2.18 -20.62 21.45
CA LYS A 214 3.10 -21.07 22.50
C LYS A 214 4.09 -19.94 22.75
N LEU A 215 3.87 -19.16 23.82
CA LEU A 215 4.86 -18.19 24.28
C LEU A 215 6.07 -18.95 24.82
N LEU A 216 7.01 -19.28 23.93
CA LEU A 216 8.35 -19.67 24.36
C LEU A 216 8.98 -18.39 24.93
N PHE A 217 8.98 -18.26 26.24
CA PHE A 217 9.68 -17.20 26.97
C PHE A 217 11.20 -17.41 26.80
N LEU A 218 11.71 -17.21 25.58
CA LEU A 218 13.13 -17.01 25.35
C LEU A 218 13.43 -15.57 25.74
N LEU A 219 13.95 -15.45 26.96
CA LEU A 219 14.74 -14.33 27.43
C LEU A 219 15.51 -13.67 26.27
N THR A 220 15.21 -12.40 26.03
CA THR A 220 16.17 -11.38 25.55
C THR A 220 17.08 -11.82 24.39
N LYS A 221 16.61 -11.68 23.14
CA LYS A 221 17.37 -11.04 22.03
C LYS A 221 16.62 -11.12 20.69
N GLN A 222 16.41 -9.93 20.12
CA GLN A 222 16.23 -9.63 18.70
C GLN A 222 15.05 -10.30 17.98
N ILE A 223 13.92 -9.58 17.97
CA ILE A 223 12.85 -9.74 16.99
C ILE A 223 13.45 -9.49 15.59
N LYS A 224 13.67 -10.55 14.83
CA LYS A 224 13.89 -10.49 13.38
C LYS A 224 12.62 -11.02 12.71
N ILE A 225 11.76 -10.10 12.31
CA ILE A 225 10.56 -10.39 11.51
C ILE A 225 11.06 -10.93 10.17
N ILE A 226 10.75 -12.20 9.87
CA ILE A 226 10.83 -12.74 8.51
C ILE A 226 9.39 -13.00 8.09
N LEU A 227 8.88 -12.11 7.24
CA LEU A 227 7.73 -12.37 6.38
C LEU A 227 8.20 -13.33 5.28
N LYS A 228 7.42 -14.38 5.03
CA LYS A 228 7.53 -15.21 3.82
C LYS A 228 6.20 -15.18 3.10
#